data_AF-A0A3B8X378-F1
#
_entry.id   AF-A0A3B8X378-F1
#
_cell.length_a   1.000
_cell.length_b   1.000
_cell.length_c   1.000
_cell.angle_alpha   90.00
_cell.angle_beta   90.00
_cell.angle_gamma   90.00
#
_symmetry.space_group_name_H-M   'P 1'
#
loop_
_entity.id
_entity.type
_entity.pdbx_description
1 polymer ?
#
loop_
_entity_poly.entity_id
_entity_poly.type
_entity_poly.pdbx_seq_one_letter_code
_entity_poly.pdbx_strand_id
1 'polypeptide(L)'
;ESYQKSGIYLSIMGFGTGNFDDSRMESLSNHGNGTYNYIDSEEEMIKVFVNERSHFYSVANDTKCQVRFNPEAVAQYRLLGYENRLMSQEEFEDSSKDAGEIGAGQTVTALYEVIPADGYTKDTSLATFETRYKFSLKDTESRSLTTEVKTAATASENMNFAAGVAAYALVLRESEYKGSASLSLARELVNGARTFDPDGFRAQLVQLMDKLKD
;
A
#
# COMPACT_ATOMS: atom_id res chain seq x y z
N GLU A 1 -13.23 13.62 24.06
CA GLU A 1 -13.49 14.16 22.71
C GLU A 1 -12.32 13.75 21.82
N SER A 2 -12.54 13.19 20.62
CA SER A 2 -11.42 12.66 19.82
C SER A 2 -10.60 13.82 19.25
N TYR A 3 -9.30 13.84 19.53
CA TYR A 3 -8.34 14.82 18.99
C TYR A 3 -8.28 14.81 17.44
N GLN A 4 -8.80 13.76 16.79
CA GLN A 4 -9.05 13.73 15.34
C GLN A 4 -9.92 14.91 14.88
N LYS A 5 -10.96 15.27 15.65
CA LYS A 5 -11.91 16.33 15.29
C LYS A 5 -11.35 17.74 15.47
N SER A 6 -10.25 17.90 16.21
CA SER A 6 -9.58 19.20 16.38
C SER A 6 -8.51 19.47 15.32
N GLY A 7 -8.32 18.55 14.36
CA GLY A 7 -7.32 18.68 13.29
C GLY A 7 -5.88 18.50 13.78
N ILE A 8 -5.69 17.69 14.83
CA ILE A 8 -4.37 17.35 15.39
C ILE A 8 -3.95 16.01 14.82
N TYR A 9 -2.74 15.94 14.27
CA TYR A 9 -2.09 14.71 13.81
C TYR A 9 -1.19 14.18 14.93
N LEU A 10 -1.27 12.88 15.23
CA LEU A 10 -0.43 12.21 16.22
C LEU A 10 0.49 11.21 15.54
N SER A 11 1.78 11.54 15.46
CA SER A 11 2.81 10.58 15.05
C SER A 11 3.46 9.96 16.28
N ILE A 12 3.56 8.64 16.31
CA ILE A 12 4.17 7.87 17.41
C ILE A 12 5.45 7.21 16.88
N MET A 13 6.56 7.43 17.60
CA MET A 13 7.84 6.82 17.29
C MET A 13 8.24 5.88 18.42
N GLY A 14 8.32 4.58 18.12
CA GLY A 14 8.89 3.58 19.03
C GLY A 14 10.38 3.43 18.77
N PHE A 15 11.21 3.51 19.80
CA PHE A 15 12.65 3.25 19.70
C PHE A 15 13.04 2.07 20.57
N GLY A 16 13.74 1.08 20.00
CA GLY A 16 14.25 -0.05 20.77
C GLY A 16 14.55 -1.27 19.93
N THR A 17 14.88 -2.39 20.58
CA THR A 17 15.26 -3.66 19.92
C THR A 17 14.42 -4.85 20.42
N GLY A 18 13.22 -4.59 20.95
CA GLY A 18 12.37 -5.57 21.64
C GLY A 18 10.98 -5.70 21.02
N ASN A 19 10.18 -6.65 21.51
CA ASN A 19 8.79 -6.83 21.07
C ASN A 19 7.89 -5.80 21.76
N PHE A 20 7.69 -4.64 21.13
CA PHE A 20 6.71 -3.66 21.58
C PHE A 20 5.32 -4.06 21.08
N ASP A 21 4.29 -3.64 21.82
CA ASP A 21 2.89 -3.90 21.48
C ASP A 21 2.47 -3.04 20.28
N ASP A 22 3.02 -3.37 19.10
CA ASP A 22 2.83 -2.65 17.83
C ASP A 22 1.35 -2.48 17.51
N SER A 23 0.54 -3.49 17.84
CA SER A 23 -0.91 -3.48 17.64
C SER A 23 -1.60 -2.35 18.40
N ARG A 24 -1.14 -2.03 19.61
CA ARG A 24 -1.67 -0.92 20.42
C ARG A 24 -1.19 0.43 19.93
N MET A 25 0.07 0.54 19.52
CA MET A 25 0.63 1.81 19.06
C MET A 25 0.07 2.21 17.68
N GLU A 26 -0.10 1.25 16.77
CA GLU A 26 -0.79 1.46 15.50
C GLU A 26 -2.26 1.88 15.73
N SER A 27 -2.95 1.21 16.67
CA SER A 27 -4.31 1.61 17.02
C SER A 27 -4.35 3.05 17.53
N LEU A 28 -3.41 3.46 18.40
CA LEU A 28 -3.37 4.80 18.96
C LEU A 28 -3.05 5.87 17.91
N SER A 29 -2.14 5.62 16.96
CA SER A 29 -1.83 6.57 15.89
C SER A 29 -2.98 6.73 14.90
N ASN A 30 -3.71 5.64 14.59
CA ASN A 30 -4.90 5.70 13.74
C ASN A 30 -5.98 6.60 14.37
N HIS A 31 -6.22 6.48 15.69
CA HIS A 31 -7.13 7.37 16.43
C HIS A 31 -6.62 8.82 16.57
N GLY A 32 -5.44 9.14 16.07
CA GLY A 32 -4.89 10.48 16.05
C GLY A 32 -4.54 10.96 14.64
N ASN A 33 -5.05 10.29 13.59
CA ASN A 33 -4.81 10.63 12.18
C ASN A 33 -3.32 10.77 11.86
N GLY A 34 -2.45 9.94 12.43
CA GLY A 34 -1.02 10.01 12.15
C GLY A 34 -0.36 8.65 12.00
N THR A 35 0.98 8.64 11.97
CA THR A 35 1.76 7.46 11.64
C THR A 35 2.38 6.82 12.87
N TYR A 36 2.58 5.50 12.83
CA TYR A 36 3.42 4.79 13.78
C TYR A 36 4.66 4.29 13.04
N ASN A 37 5.84 4.57 13.58
CA ASN A 37 7.10 4.03 13.09
C ASN A 37 7.86 3.37 14.24
N TYR A 38 8.39 2.19 13.98
CA TYR A 38 9.29 1.49 14.89
C TYR A 38 10.73 1.61 14.37
N ILE A 39 11.62 2.16 15.20
CA ILE A 39 12.99 2.51 14.83
C ILE A 39 13.93 1.70 15.73
N ASP A 40 14.51 0.65 15.15
CA ASP A 40 15.40 -0.29 15.82
C ASP A 40 16.86 -0.23 15.35
N SER A 41 17.11 0.60 14.34
CA SER A 41 18.39 0.72 13.65
C SER A 41 18.63 2.14 13.17
N GLU A 42 19.90 2.46 12.90
CA GLU A 42 20.28 3.75 12.31
C GLU A 42 19.67 3.88 10.90
N GLU A 43 19.59 2.78 10.16
CA GLU A 43 18.98 2.72 8.84
C GLU A 43 17.48 3.08 8.87
N GLU A 44 16.71 2.52 9.81
CA GLU A 44 15.29 2.90 9.98
C GLU A 44 15.15 4.36 10.45
N MET A 45 16.09 4.87 11.27
CA MET A 45 16.08 6.27 11.66
C MET A 45 16.29 7.20 10.45
N ILE A 46 17.26 6.89 9.58
CA ILE A 46 17.52 7.62 8.34
C ILE A 46 16.31 7.55 7.42
N LYS A 47 15.72 6.36 7.25
CA LYS A 47 14.50 6.19 6.45
C LYS A 47 13.39 7.11 6.95
N VAL A 48 13.04 7.06 8.23
CA VAL A 48 11.90 7.81 8.79
C VAL A 48 12.16 9.32 8.85
N PHE A 49 13.34 9.77 9.31
CA PHE A 49 13.60 11.19 9.58
C PHE A 49 14.30 11.95 8.46
N VAL A 50 14.93 11.25 7.52
CA VAL A 50 15.65 11.87 6.39
C VAL A 50 14.91 11.60 5.08
N ASN A 51 14.72 10.34 4.71
CA ASN A 51 14.17 9.98 3.40
C ASN A 51 12.66 10.24 3.35
N GLU A 52 11.96 9.91 4.43
CA GLU A 52 10.49 9.96 4.53
C GLU A 52 9.99 11.12 5.41
N ARG A 53 10.85 12.10 5.74
CA ARG A 53 10.48 13.24 6.60
C ARG A 53 9.23 13.99 6.12
N SER A 54 9.01 14.02 4.80
CA SER A 54 7.85 14.66 4.20
C SER A 54 6.53 13.92 4.48
N HIS A 55 6.57 12.63 4.83
CA HIS A 55 5.38 11.85 5.19
C HIS A 55 4.66 12.39 6.43
N PHE A 56 5.35 13.16 7.29
CA PHE A 56 4.73 13.82 8.45
C PHE A 56 3.78 14.98 8.09
N TYR A 57 3.79 15.41 6.83
CA TYR A 57 2.91 16.46 6.34
C TYR A 57 1.81 15.82 5.49
N SER A 58 0.60 15.65 6.06
CA SER A 58 -0.54 15.15 5.30
C SER A 58 -0.92 16.14 4.19
N VAL A 59 -1.09 15.61 2.98
CA VAL A 59 -1.53 16.35 1.79
C VAL A 59 -2.85 15.84 1.24
N ALA A 60 -3.29 14.65 1.68
CA ALA A 60 -4.59 14.09 1.39
C ALA A 60 -5.12 13.39 2.65
N ASN A 61 -6.20 13.95 3.18
CA ASN A 61 -6.81 13.56 4.44
C ASN A 61 -8.14 12.87 4.21
N ASP A 62 -8.58 12.05 5.16
CA ASP A 62 -9.82 11.28 5.03
C ASP A 62 -9.87 10.53 3.67
N THR A 63 -8.73 9.93 3.31
CA THR A 63 -8.51 9.38 1.98
C THR A 63 -9.12 7.99 1.87
N LYS A 64 -10.01 7.83 0.89
CA LYS A 64 -10.66 6.57 0.56
C LYS A 64 -10.37 6.21 -0.88
N CYS A 65 -10.06 4.94 -1.11
CA CYS A 65 -9.79 4.40 -2.43
C CYS A 65 -10.78 3.29 -2.77
N GLN A 66 -11.18 3.21 -4.05
CA GLN A 66 -12.04 2.16 -4.55
C GLN A 66 -11.59 1.75 -5.96
N VAL A 67 -11.63 0.43 -6.20
CA VAL A 67 -11.43 -0.15 -7.52
C VAL A 67 -12.73 -0.84 -7.93
N ARG A 68 -13.27 -0.46 -9.09
CA ARG A 68 -14.46 -1.10 -9.69
C ARG A 68 -14.02 -1.84 -10.94
N PHE A 69 -14.01 -3.16 -10.89
CA PHE A 69 -13.61 -4.00 -12.02
C PHE A 69 -14.69 -4.03 -13.11
N ASN A 70 -14.27 -4.03 -14.37
CA ASN A 70 -15.15 -4.20 -15.52
C ASN A 70 -15.51 -5.69 -15.65
N PRO A 71 -16.78 -6.10 -15.50
CA PRO A 71 -17.18 -7.50 -15.59
C PRO A 71 -16.98 -8.10 -17.00
N GLU A 72 -16.87 -7.28 -18.05
CA GLU A 72 -16.54 -7.76 -19.40
C GLU A 72 -15.04 -8.09 -19.56
N ALA A 73 -14.19 -7.57 -18.67
CA ALA A 73 -12.74 -7.79 -18.70
C ALA A 73 -12.26 -8.72 -17.60
N VAL A 74 -12.91 -8.71 -16.43
CA VAL A 74 -12.48 -9.41 -15.22
C VAL A 74 -13.63 -10.24 -14.67
N ALA A 75 -13.47 -11.56 -14.69
CA ALA A 75 -14.45 -12.51 -14.17
C ALA A 75 -14.39 -12.64 -12.64
N GLN A 76 -13.17 -12.63 -12.07
CA GLN A 76 -12.94 -12.70 -10.63
C GLN A 76 -11.72 -11.88 -10.27
N TYR A 77 -11.66 -11.40 -9.03
CA TYR A 77 -10.51 -10.66 -8.52
C TYR A 77 -10.33 -10.90 -7.03
N ARG A 78 -9.11 -10.68 -6.55
CA ARG A 78 -8.73 -10.77 -5.16
C ARG A 78 -7.71 -9.70 -4.81
N LEU A 79 -7.94 -8.96 -3.74
CA LEU A 79 -6.94 -8.05 -3.17
C LEU A 79 -5.86 -8.88 -2.45
N LEU A 80 -4.59 -8.59 -2.76
CA LEU A 80 -3.43 -9.18 -2.11
C LEU A 80 -2.85 -8.22 -1.07
N GLY A 81 -2.86 -8.63 0.19
CA GLY A 81 -2.48 -7.74 1.29
C GLY A 81 -3.57 -6.69 1.55
N TYR A 82 -3.29 -5.77 2.48
CA TYR A 82 -4.16 -4.63 2.82
C TYR A 82 -5.62 -4.99 3.17
N GLU A 83 -5.88 -6.26 3.54
CA GLU A 83 -7.23 -6.80 3.71
C GLU A 83 -7.96 -6.18 4.91
N ASN A 84 -7.19 -5.78 5.94
CA ASN A 84 -7.70 -5.16 7.17
C ASN A 84 -8.31 -3.77 6.96
N ARG A 85 -8.19 -3.19 5.75
CA ARG A 85 -8.73 -1.88 5.40
C ARG A 85 -9.76 -1.93 4.26
N LEU A 86 -10.30 -3.12 3.98
CA LEU A 86 -11.44 -3.27 3.07
C LEU A 86 -12.67 -2.54 3.63
N MET A 87 -13.39 -1.84 2.76
CA MET A 87 -14.64 -1.17 3.10
C MET A 87 -15.73 -1.51 2.08
N SER A 88 -16.99 -1.46 2.50
CA SER A 88 -18.14 -1.61 1.61
C SER A 88 -18.35 -0.36 0.73
N GLN A 89 -19.17 -0.47 -0.31
CA GLN A 89 -19.51 0.69 -1.13
C GLN A 89 -20.23 1.78 -0.33
N GLU A 90 -21.10 1.39 0.60
CA GLU A 90 -21.80 2.32 1.48
C GLU A 90 -20.82 3.05 2.41
N GLU A 91 -19.82 2.34 2.96
CA GLU A 91 -18.77 2.92 3.81
C GLU A 91 -17.85 3.89 3.05
N PHE A 92 -17.66 3.66 1.75
CA PHE A 92 -16.90 4.55 0.87
C PHE A 92 -17.57 5.92 0.71
N GLU A 93 -18.90 5.94 0.65
CA GLU A 93 -19.69 7.17 0.50
C GLU A 93 -19.96 7.88 1.84
N ASP A 94 -19.89 7.16 2.96
CA ASP A 94 -20.16 7.67 4.31
C ASP A 94 -18.99 8.50 4.88
N SER A 95 -19.16 9.83 4.98
CA SER A 95 -18.13 10.75 5.52
C SER A 95 -17.84 10.58 7.02
N SER A 96 -18.58 9.74 7.75
CA SER A 96 -18.33 9.44 9.16
C SER A 96 -17.37 8.27 9.38
N LYS A 97 -17.10 7.48 8.34
CA LYS A 97 -16.14 6.37 8.38
C LYS A 97 -14.70 6.87 8.33
N ASP A 98 -13.92 6.44 9.32
CA ASP A 98 -12.49 6.72 9.44
C ASP A 98 -11.73 6.19 8.21
N ALA A 99 -10.77 6.99 7.75
CA ALA A 99 -10.08 6.75 6.49
C ALA A 99 -8.58 7.02 6.61
N GLY A 100 -7.84 6.86 5.51
CA GLY A 100 -6.38 6.97 5.53
C GLY A 100 -5.88 8.41 5.39
N GLU A 101 -4.73 8.68 6.00
CA GLU A 101 -3.96 9.90 5.80
C GLU A 101 -2.78 9.61 4.86
N ILE A 102 -2.54 10.48 3.89
CA ILE A 102 -1.42 10.36 2.94
C ILE A 102 -0.50 11.55 3.09
N GLY A 103 0.73 11.26 3.52
CA GLY A 103 1.81 12.22 3.64
C GLY A 103 2.41 12.66 2.30
N ALA A 104 3.07 13.81 2.28
CA ALA A 104 3.72 14.32 1.09
C ALA A 104 4.83 13.37 0.60
N GLY A 105 4.72 12.91 -0.65
CA GLY A 105 5.66 11.95 -1.25
C GLY A 105 5.33 10.47 -0.95
N GLN A 106 4.34 10.20 -0.09
CA GLN A 106 3.95 8.84 0.25
C GLN A 106 3.24 8.17 -0.92
N THR A 107 3.58 6.90 -1.15
CA THR A 107 2.91 6.06 -2.15
C THR A 107 2.18 4.92 -1.45
N VAL A 108 0.92 4.70 -1.81
CA VAL A 108 0.11 3.56 -1.38
C VAL A 108 -0.04 2.61 -2.55
N THR A 109 0.22 1.32 -2.33
CA THR A 109 0.09 0.28 -3.37
C THR A 109 -0.95 -0.74 -2.92
N ALA A 110 -1.96 -0.95 -3.77
CA ALA A 110 -2.89 -2.07 -3.66
C ALA A 110 -2.67 -2.99 -4.86
N LEU A 111 -2.46 -4.28 -4.59
CA LEU A 111 -2.22 -5.28 -5.63
C LEU A 111 -3.42 -6.21 -5.73
N TYR A 112 -3.89 -6.45 -6.95
CA TYR A 112 -4.99 -7.37 -7.20
C TYR A 112 -4.54 -8.49 -8.12
N GLU A 113 -4.95 -9.71 -7.79
CA GLU A 113 -5.01 -10.80 -8.75
C GLU A 113 -6.36 -10.78 -9.45
N VAL A 114 -6.34 -11.04 -10.75
CA VAL A 114 -7.54 -11.03 -11.59
C VAL A 114 -7.59 -12.28 -12.45
N ILE A 115 -8.79 -12.81 -12.65
CA ILE A 115 -9.11 -13.81 -13.66
C ILE A 115 -9.77 -13.05 -14.83
N PRO A 116 -9.18 -13.04 -16.04
CA PRO A 116 -9.80 -12.42 -17.19
C PRO A 116 -11.16 -13.06 -17.53
N ALA A 117 -12.11 -12.27 -18.00
CA ALA A 117 -13.36 -12.76 -18.56
C ALA A 117 -13.16 -13.33 -19.98
N ASP A 118 -14.08 -14.19 -20.44
CA ASP A 118 -13.96 -14.88 -21.74
C ASP A 118 -13.81 -13.92 -22.94
N GLY A 119 -14.38 -12.71 -22.85
CA GLY A 119 -14.32 -11.68 -23.90
C GLY A 119 -13.21 -10.65 -23.74
N TYR A 120 -12.28 -10.84 -22.80
CA TYR A 120 -11.24 -9.86 -22.52
C TYR A 120 -10.32 -9.64 -23.73
N THR A 121 -10.11 -8.36 -24.07
CA THR A 121 -9.10 -7.91 -25.03
C THR A 121 -8.19 -6.89 -24.37
N LYS A 122 -6.97 -6.72 -24.88
CA LYS A 122 -5.99 -5.75 -24.32
C LYS A 122 -6.48 -4.30 -24.38
N ASP A 123 -7.43 -4.00 -25.25
CA ASP A 123 -8.02 -2.67 -25.43
C ASP A 123 -9.18 -2.42 -24.44
N THR A 124 -9.69 -3.46 -23.80
CA THR A 124 -10.76 -3.36 -22.80
C THR A 124 -10.18 -2.82 -21.48
N SER A 125 -10.81 -1.77 -20.94
CA SER A 125 -10.46 -1.28 -19.59
C SER A 125 -10.73 -2.37 -18.55
N LEU A 126 -9.76 -2.61 -17.67
CA LEU A 126 -9.83 -3.64 -16.61
C LEU A 126 -10.69 -3.17 -15.43
N ALA A 127 -10.54 -1.90 -15.06
CA ALA A 127 -11.22 -1.32 -13.90
C ALA A 127 -11.24 0.20 -13.96
N THR A 128 -12.02 0.80 -13.07
CA THR A 128 -11.91 2.21 -12.72
C THR A 128 -11.38 2.32 -11.30
N PHE A 129 -10.33 3.12 -11.11
CA PHE A 129 -9.84 3.52 -9.79
C PHE A 129 -10.40 4.89 -9.44
N GLU A 130 -10.96 5.01 -8.25
CA GLU A 130 -11.47 6.24 -7.68
C GLU A 130 -10.84 6.48 -6.31
N THR A 131 -10.37 7.71 -6.08
CA THR A 131 -9.95 8.15 -4.75
C THR A 131 -10.68 9.42 -4.37
N ARG A 132 -11.06 9.51 -3.09
CA ARG A 132 -11.67 10.70 -2.48
C ARG A 132 -10.82 11.14 -1.30
N TYR A 133 -10.60 12.44 -1.16
CA TYR A 133 -9.77 13.00 -0.08
C TYR A 133 -10.13 14.46 0.21
N LYS A 134 -9.67 14.97 1.35
CA LYS A 134 -9.74 16.37 1.78
C LYS A 134 -8.33 16.98 1.80
N PHE A 135 -8.21 18.27 1.47
CA PHE A 135 -6.89 18.95 1.54
C PHE A 135 -6.44 19.17 2.98
N SER A 136 -7.40 19.31 3.90
CA SER A 136 -7.18 19.46 5.32
C SER A 136 -8.25 18.71 6.11
N LEU A 137 -7.92 18.22 7.30
CA LEU A 137 -8.89 17.65 8.25
C LEU A 137 -10.06 18.59 8.61
N LYS A 138 -9.89 19.89 8.40
CA LYS A 138 -10.95 20.89 8.66
C LYS A 138 -11.90 21.11 7.49
N ASP A 139 -11.59 20.56 6.31
CA ASP A 139 -12.45 20.71 5.15
C ASP A 139 -13.69 19.82 5.29
N THR A 140 -14.85 20.35 4.90
CA THR A 140 -16.09 19.58 4.84
C THR A 140 -16.26 18.86 3.50
N GLU A 141 -15.73 19.45 2.43
CA GLU A 141 -15.86 18.95 1.07
C GLU A 141 -14.70 18.02 0.70
N SER A 142 -15.03 16.88 0.11
CA SER A 142 -14.05 15.97 -0.48
C SER A 142 -13.83 16.31 -1.95
N ARG A 143 -12.61 16.07 -2.44
CA ARG A 143 -12.30 16.04 -3.87
C ARG A 143 -12.20 14.59 -4.33
N SER A 144 -12.60 14.33 -5.57
CA SER A 144 -12.46 13.01 -6.19
C SER A 144 -11.48 13.06 -7.37
N LEU A 145 -10.75 11.97 -7.54
CA LEU A 145 -9.96 11.70 -8.73
C LEU A 145 -10.34 10.31 -9.23
N THR A 146 -10.54 10.20 -10.54
CA THR A 146 -10.94 8.95 -11.19
C THR A 146 -10.02 8.68 -12.36
N THR A 147 -9.58 7.43 -12.50
CA THR A 147 -8.75 7.00 -13.62
C THR A 147 -9.13 5.60 -14.08
N GLU A 148 -8.98 5.34 -15.36
CA GLU A 148 -9.15 4.00 -15.92
C GLU A 148 -7.88 3.18 -15.73
N VAL A 149 -8.03 1.94 -15.28
CA VAL A 149 -6.97 0.95 -15.20
C VAL A 149 -7.01 0.13 -16.48
N LYS A 150 -5.95 0.25 -17.29
CA LYS A 150 -5.81 -0.45 -18.57
C LYS A 150 -4.67 -1.45 -18.50
N THR A 151 -4.74 -2.44 -19.37
CA THR A 151 -3.65 -3.40 -19.54
C THR A 151 -2.43 -2.71 -20.15
N ALA A 152 -1.27 -2.90 -19.52
CA ALA A 152 0.00 -2.51 -20.10
C ALA A 152 0.59 -3.65 -20.94
N ALA A 153 1.22 -3.32 -22.07
CA ALA A 153 1.93 -4.32 -22.89
C ALA A 153 3.13 -4.93 -22.16
N THR A 154 3.76 -4.15 -21.28
CA THR A 154 4.90 -4.54 -20.45
C THR A 154 4.66 -4.06 -19.02
N ALA A 155 4.95 -4.92 -18.04
CA ALA A 155 4.91 -4.53 -16.64
C ALA A 155 5.97 -3.46 -16.35
N SER A 156 5.60 -2.45 -15.57
CA SER A 156 6.56 -1.45 -15.08
C SER A 156 7.46 -2.06 -14.01
N GLU A 157 8.59 -1.43 -13.74
CA GLU A 157 9.45 -1.86 -12.62
C GLU A 157 8.70 -1.86 -11.28
N ASN A 158 7.82 -0.88 -11.05
CA ASN A 158 7.01 -0.85 -9.83
C ASN A 158 6.06 -2.05 -9.74
N MET A 159 5.45 -2.44 -10.86
CA MET A 159 4.59 -3.63 -10.92
C MET A 159 5.41 -4.90 -10.68
N ASN A 160 6.58 -5.04 -11.31
CA ASN A 160 7.47 -6.18 -11.09
C ASN A 160 7.93 -6.26 -9.63
N PHE A 161 8.35 -5.13 -9.05
CA PHE A 161 8.75 -5.05 -7.65
C PHE A 161 7.62 -5.49 -6.72
N ALA A 162 6.41 -4.91 -6.88
CA ALA A 162 5.25 -5.25 -6.06
C ALA A 162 4.84 -6.73 -6.20
N ALA A 163 4.82 -7.26 -7.43
CA ALA A 163 4.55 -8.67 -7.70
C ALA A 163 5.60 -9.59 -7.09
N GLY A 164 6.88 -9.21 -7.14
CA GLY A 164 7.97 -9.95 -6.50
C GLY A 164 7.86 -9.99 -4.98
N VAL A 165 7.53 -8.86 -4.34
CA VAL A 165 7.27 -8.81 -2.89
C VAL A 165 6.07 -9.69 -2.51
N ALA A 166 4.98 -9.62 -3.28
CA ALA A 166 3.80 -10.46 -3.04
C ALA A 166 4.11 -11.95 -3.21
N ALA A 167 4.82 -12.33 -4.27
CA ALA A 167 5.26 -13.70 -4.51
C ALA A 167 6.13 -14.22 -3.36
N TYR A 168 7.09 -13.40 -2.89
CA TYR A 168 7.93 -13.74 -1.75
C TYR A 168 7.11 -14.01 -0.48
N ALA A 169 6.17 -13.12 -0.16
CA ALA A 169 5.30 -13.28 1.00
C ALA A 169 4.41 -14.52 0.90
N LEU A 170 3.84 -14.81 -0.28
CA LEU A 170 3.02 -16.02 -0.51
C LEU A 170 3.83 -17.30 -0.30
N VAL A 171 5.08 -17.33 -0.76
CA VAL A 171 5.96 -18.49 -0.60
C VAL A 171 6.35 -18.69 0.86
N LEU A 172 6.78 -17.62 1.56
CA LEU A 172 7.16 -17.69 2.98
C LEU A 172 6.00 -18.10 3.90
N ARG A 173 4.77 -17.74 3.54
CA ARG A 173 3.56 -18.12 4.29
C ARG A 173 3.02 -19.50 3.91
N GLU A 174 3.70 -20.23 3.01
CA GLU A 174 3.22 -21.48 2.43
C GLU A 174 1.77 -21.38 1.91
N SER A 175 1.41 -20.24 1.31
CA SER A 175 0.03 -19.95 0.93
C SER A 175 -0.50 -20.98 -0.07
N GLU A 176 -1.74 -21.45 0.15
CA GLU A 176 -2.48 -22.29 -0.81
C GLU A 176 -2.66 -21.59 -2.17
N TYR A 177 -2.55 -20.26 -2.18
CA TYR A 177 -2.70 -19.44 -3.36
C TYR A 177 -1.37 -19.00 -3.99
N LYS A 178 -0.24 -19.54 -3.54
CA LYS A 178 1.08 -19.19 -4.14
C LYS A 178 1.20 -19.63 -5.60
N GLY A 179 0.35 -20.55 -6.07
CA GLY A 179 0.38 -21.05 -7.44
C GLY A 179 1.77 -21.60 -7.79
N SER A 180 2.37 -21.04 -8.84
CA SER A 180 3.74 -21.36 -9.27
C SER A 180 4.82 -20.41 -8.73
N ALA A 181 4.48 -19.50 -7.80
CA ALA A 181 5.44 -18.60 -7.20
C ALA A 181 6.54 -19.38 -6.47
N SER A 182 7.78 -18.91 -6.62
CA SER A 182 8.97 -19.46 -5.97
C SER A 182 9.85 -18.33 -5.44
N LEU A 183 10.75 -18.63 -4.50
CA LEU A 183 11.74 -17.67 -4.01
C LEU A 183 12.62 -17.14 -5.17
N SER A 184 12.95 -18.02 -6.12
CA SER A 184 13.70 -17.66 -7.33
C SER A 184 12.95 -16.64 -8.20
N LEU A 185 11.66 -16.87 -8.49
CA LEU A 185 10.83 -15.94 -9.27
C LEU A 185 10.71 -14.59 -8.57
N ALA A 186 10.41 -14.61 -7.26
CA ALA A 186 10.28 -13.40 -6.47
C ALA A 186 11.57 -12.57 -6.53
N ARG A 187 12.73 -13.22 -6.36
CA ARG A 187 14.04 -12.60 -6.41
C ARG A 187 14.35 -12.00 -7.78
N GLU A 188 14.02 -12.72 -8.86
CA GLU A 188 14.20 -12.22 -10.23
C GLU A 188 13.42 -10.93 -10.47
N LEU A 189 12.14 -10.91 -10.09
CA LEU A 189 11.27 -9.75 -10.23
C LEU A 189 11.76 -8.53 -9.43
N VAL A 190 12.14 -8.75 -8.16
CA VAL A 190 12.64 -7.67 -7.29
C VAL A 190 13.99 -7.15 -7.80
N ASN A 191 14.92 -8.04 -8.18
CA ASN A 191 16.24 -7.64 -8.64
C ASN A 191 16.21 -6.95 -10.02
N GLY A 192 15.29 -7.34 -10.89
CA GLY A 192 15.06 -6.69 -12.18
C GLY A 192 14.42 -5.30 -12.08
N ALA A 193 13.89 -4.93 -10.92
CA ALA A 193 13.20 -3.66 -10.69
C ALA A 193 14.04 -2.65 -9.90
N ARG A 194 15.35 -2.56 -10.14
CA ARG A 194 16.28 -1.75 -9.34
C ARG A 194 16.84 -0.52 -10.05
N THR A 195 16.31 -0.15 -11.22
CA THR A 195 16.84 0.96 -12.01
C THR A 195 16.59 2.30 -11.32
N PHE A 196 15.50 2.42 -10.56
CA PHE A 196 15.23 3.56 -9.68
C PHE A 196 15.09 3.08 -8.22
N ASP A 197 16.16 3.25 -7.45
CA ASP A 197 16.26 2.85 -6.04
C ASP A 197 17.09 3.89 -5.25
N PRO A 198 16.63 5.16 -5.16
CA PRO A 198 17.42 6.27 -4.62
C PRO A 198 17.88 6.05 -3.18
N ASP A 199 17.08 5.34 -2.39
CA ASP A 199 17.33 5.06 -0.97
C ASP A 199 17.87 3.65 -0.72
N GLY A 200 18.02 2.83 -1.78
CA GLY A 200 18.57 1.47 -1.68
C GLY A 200 17.63 0.42 -1.09
N PHE A 201 16.35 0.73 -0.85
CA PHE A 201 15.40 -0.21 -0.24
C PHE A 201 15.16 -1.46 -1.10
N ARG A 202 15.13 -1.34 -2.43
CA ARG A 202 14.96 -2.50 -3.30
C ARG A 202 16.18 -3.41 -3.25
N ALA A 203 17.38 -2.82 -3.22
CA ALA A 203 18.62 -3.55 -3.03
C ALA A 203 18.70 -4.25 -1.68
N GLN A 204 18.28 -3.59 -0.59
CA GLN A 204 18.23 -4.17 0.76
C GLN A 204 17.29 -5.37 0.80
N LEU A 205 16.12 -5.31 0.16
CA LEU A 205 15.21 -6.45 0.07
C LEU A 205 15.86 -7.64 -0.65
N VAL A 206 16.58 -7.43 -1.76
CA VAL A 206 17.32 -8.52 -2.42
C VAL A 206 18.34 -9.14 -1.48
N GLN A 207 19.09 -8.34 -0.73
CA GLN A 207 20.05 -8.86 0.25
C GLN A 207 19.38 -9.67 1.37
N LEU A 208 18.18 -9.27 1.79
CA LEU A 208 17.40 -10.04 2.75
C LEU A 208 16.94 -11.38 2.16
N MET A 209 16.48 -11.38 0.91
CA MET A 209 16.11 -12.60 0.19
C MET A 209 17.31 -13.55 0.04
N ASP A 210 18.51 -13.02 -0.21
CA ASP A 210 19.75 -13.81 -0.32
C ASP A 210 20.17 -14.49 0.99
N LYS A 211 19.71 -14.01 2.15
CA LYS A 211 19.98 -14.65 3.44
C LYS A 211 19.11 -15.87 3.68
N LEU A 212 17.93 -15.92 3.06
CA LEU A 212 17.06 -17.10 3.06
C LEU A 212 17.59 -18.07 2.01
N LYS A 213 18.44 -19.00 2.46
CA LYS A 213 18.83 -20.15 1.64
C LYS A 213 17.61 -21.07 1.51
N ASP A 214 17.38 -21.55 0.28
CA ASP A 214 16.43 -22.63 -0.02
C ASP A 214 16.65 -23.87 0.87
#